data_AF-A0AAN7I1C5-F1
#
_entry.id   AF-A0AAN7I1C5-F1
#
_cell.length_a   1.000
_cell.length_b   1.000
_cell.length_c   1.000
_cell.angle_alpha   90.00
_cell.angle_beta   90.00
_cell.angle_gamma   90.00
#
_symmetry.space_group_name_H-M   'P 1'
#
loop_
_entity.id
_entity.type
_entity.pdbx_description
1 polymer ?
#
loop_
_entity_poly.entity_id
_entity_poly.type
_entity_poly.pdbx_seq_one_letter_code
_entity_poly.pdbx_strand_id
1 'polypeptide(L)'
;MSKAPENKPTPITEGQDVVPKKNRHIITPLEEQQEKLNRLFQKIDKPVYIPERPVEKNELQAPKDFVRNVSGSSAGAGSGDFHVYRAQRRREYARMKNMDDQERKEREDNEYSEKLRRLREEDEERTAKKRAKRQKRNKNKKSADKDSSKNKE
;
A
#
# COMPACT_ATOMS: atom_id res chain seq x y z
N MET A 1 46.98 48.69 50.94
CA MET A 1 47.12 47.28 51.40
C MET A 1 45.73 46.68 51.56
N SER A 2 45.58 45.39 51.24
CA SER A 2 44.36 44.54 51.39
C SER A 2 43.27 44.77 50.32
N LYS A 3 42.65 43.77 49.68
CA LYS A 3 42.79 42.30 49.65
C LYS A 3 42.02 41.81 48.40
N ALA A 4 42.57 40.90 47.61
CA ALA A 4 41.84 40.28 46.50
C ALA A 4 40.77 39.30 47.03
N PRO A 5 39.58 39.19 46.42
CA PRO A 5 38.70 38.05 46.66
C PRO A 5 38.96 36.91 45.66
N GLU A 6 39.00 35.71 46.24
CA GLU A 6 39.40 34.42 45.67
C GLU A 6 38.50 33.91 44.52
N ASN A 7 39.12 33.32 43.50
CA ASN A 7 38.45 32.45 42.53
C ASN A 7 38.15 31.09 43.17
N LYS A 8 36.87 30.78 43.40
CA LYS A 8 36.43 29.40 43.64
C LYS A 8 36.06 28.75 42.30
N PRO A 9 36.65 27.59 41.93
CA PRO A 9 36.14 26.80 40.83
C PRO A 9 34.80 26.16 41.24
N THR A 10 33.75 26.40 40.46
CA THR A 10 32.47 25.69 40.62
C THR A 10 32.65 24.21 40.28
N PRO A 11 32.02 23.29 41.04
CA PRO A 11 32.19 21.85 40.88
C PRO A 11 31.52 21.37 39.58
N ILE A 12 32.14 20.36 38.97
CA ILE A 12 31.64 19.66 37.79
C ILE A 12 30.35 18.92 38.20
N THR A 13 29.20 19.40 37.75
CA THR A 13 27.93 18.69 37.91
C THR A 13 27.91 17.50 36.96
N GLU A 14 28.03 16.30 37.51
CA GLU A 14 27.82 15.03 36.82
C GLU A 14 26.35 14.95 36.38
N GLY A 15 26.12 14.87 35.07
CA GLY A 15 24.78 14.82 34.49
C GLY A 15 24.68 15.43 33.09
N GLN A 16 25.73 15.32 32.28
CA GLN A 16 25.59 15.63 30.86
C GLN A 16 24.81 14.49 30.21
N ASP A 17 23.52 14.73 29.94
CA ASP A 17 22.80 14.01 28.89
C ASP A 17 23.64 14.13 27.61
N VAL A 18 24.37 13.06 27.28
CA VAL A 18 25.19 13.01 26.07
C VAL A 18 24.21 12.99 24.90
N VAL A 19 23.88 14.17 24.39
CA VAL A 19 23.11 14.32 23.16
C VAL A 19 23.92 13.61 22.07
N PRO A 20 23.41 12.51 21.48
CA PRO A 20 24.19 11.73 20.52
C PRO A 20 24.52 12.64 19.34
N LYS A 21 25.82 12.80 19.05
CA LYS A 21 26.31 13.58 17.91
C LYS A 21 25.70 12.99 16.64
N LYS A 22 25.00 13.82 15.87
CA LYS A 22 24.43 13.41 14.57
C LYS A 22 25.55 12.90 13.67
N ASN A 23 25.41 11.66 13.18
CA ASN A 23 26.38 11.02 12.29
C ASN A 23 26.59 11.90 11.05
N ARG A 24 27.85 12.24 10.77
CA ARG A 24 28.24 13.16 9.68
C ARG A 24 28.42 12.45 8.33
N HIS A 25 28.16 11.15 8.27
CA HIS A 25 28.27 10.34 7.07
C HIS A 25 26.89 9.98 6.52
N ILE A 26 26.84 9.67 5.23
CA ILE A 26 25.65 9.13 4.57
C ILE A 26 25.39 7.76 5.18
N ILE A 27 24.21 7.59 5.78
CA ILE A 27 23.80 6.35 6.44
C ILE A 27 23.56 5.29 5.36
N THR A 28 24.16 4.12 5.53
CA THR A 28 23.90 3.01 4.60
C THR A 28 22.47 2.47 4.80
N PRO A 29 21.83 1.85 3.79
CA PRO A 29 20.49 1.28 3.98
C PRO A 29 20.43 0.24 5.12
N LEU A 30 21.54 -0.46 5.35
CA LEU A 30 21.69 -1.40 6.45
C LEU A 30 21.73 -0.68 7.81
N GLU A 31 22.51 0.39 7.93
CA GLU A 31 22.56 1.21 9.14
C GLU A 31 21.19 1.84 9.47
N GLU A 32 20.46 2.31 8.46
CA GLU A 32 19.11 2.87 8.67
C GLU A 32 18.13 1.82 9.22
N GLN A 33 18.22 0.58 8.71
CA GLN A 33 17.44 -0.53 9.24
C GLN A 33 17.85 -0.88 10.68
N GLN A 34 19.15 -0.91 10.96
CA GLN A 34 19.67 -1.16 12.31
C GLN A 34 19.18 -0.09 13.30
N GLU A 35 19.23 1.20 12.94
CA GLU A 35 18.71 2.28 13.78
C GLU A 35 17.20 2.15 14.05
N LYS A 36 16.41 1.80 13.02
CA LYS A 36 14.96 1.54 13.17
C LYS A 36 14.70 0.35 14.10
N LEU A 37 15.47 -0.73 13.98
CA LEU A 37 15.37 -1.91 14.84
C LEU A 37 15.77 -1.59 16.29
N ASN A 38 16.89 -0.88 16.48
CA ASN A 38 17.35 -0.43 17.80
C ASN A 38 16.29 0.42 18.49
N ARG A 39 15.63 1.33 17.75
CA ARG A 39 14.51 2.13 18.27
C ARG A 39 13.30 1.27 18.66
N LEU A 40 13.03 0.19 17.93
CA LEU A 40 11.95 -0.75 18.24
C LEU A 40 12.26 -1.57 19.50
N PHE A 41 13.50 -2.06 19.62
CA PHE A 41 13.98 -2.82 20.76
C PHE A 41 14.09 -2.00 22.06
N GLN A 42 14.17 -0.67 21.98
CA GLN A 42 14.08 0.17 23.19
C GLN A 42 12.71 0.08 23.88
N LYS A 43 11.65 -0.31 23.18
CA LYS A 43 10.27 -0.36 23.70
C LYS A 43 9.54 -1.62 23.22
N ILE A 44 10.05 -2.77 23.64
CA ILE A 44 9.52 -4.09 23.24
C ILE A 44 8.07 -4.29 23.70
N ASP A 45 7.68 -3.73 24.85
CA ASP A 45 6.34 -3.90 25.42
C ASP A 45 5.24 -3.17 24.64
N LYS A 46 5.59 -2.21 23.77
CA LYS A 46 4.59 -1.47 22.98
C LYS A 46 4.30 -2.21 21.67
N PRO A 47 3.03 -2.57 21.40
CA PRO A 47 2.68 -3.17 20.11
C PRO A 47 2.97 -2.19 18.98
N VAL A 48 3.56 -2.72 17.90
CA VAL A 48 3.94 -1.94 16.72
C VAL A 48 2.71 -1.69 15.87
N TYR A 49 2.46 -0.43 15.50
CA TYR A 49 1.41 -0.11 14.54
C TYR A 49 1.87 -0.44 13.12
N ILE A 50 1.28 -1.48 12.54
CA ILE A 50 1.40 -1.78 11.12
C ILE A 50 0.20 -1.12 10.44
N PRO A 51 0.42 -0.17 9.51
CA PRO A 51 -0.69 0.49 8.84
C PRO A 51 -1.49 -0.53 8.03
N GLU A 52 -2.80 -0.49 8.17
CA GLU A 52 -3.69 -1.25 7.31
C GLU A 52 -3.58 -0.76 5.87
N ARG A 53 -3.90 -1.64 4.92
CA ARG A 53 -3.94 -1.28 3.50
C ARG A 53 -4.83 -0.05 3.33
N PRO A 54 -4.38 1.01 2.66
CA PRO A 54 -5.22 2.17 2.39
C PRO A 54 -6.48 1.72 1.66
N VAL A 55 -7.63 1.87 2.31
CA VAL A 55 -8.93 1.70 1.65
C VAL A 55 -9.08 2.86 0.68
N GLU A 56 -9.52 2.57 -0.55
CA GLU A 56 -9.86 3.62 -1.51
C GLU A 56 -10.98 4.45 -0.87
N LYS A 57 -10.62 5.65 -0.41
CA LYS A 57 -11.60 6.56 0.16
C LYS A 57 -12.50 6.96 -0.99
N ASN A 58 -13.80 6.67 -0.87
CA ASN A 58 -14.80 7.33 -1.71
C ASN A 58 -14.55 8.83 -1.57
N GLU A 59 -13.98 9.44 -2.61
CA GLU A 59 -13.49 10.83 -2.55
C GLU A 59 -14.63 11.82 -2.31
N LEU A 60 -15.87 11.33 -2.42
CA LEU A 60 -17.09 12.11 -2.39
C LEU A 60 -17.97 11.64 -1.25
N GLN A 61 -18.29 12.61 -0.39
CA GLN A 61 -19.31 12.44 0.63
C GLN A 61 -20.67 12.22 -0.03
N ALA A 62 -21.45 11.29 0.50
CA ALA A 62 -22.82 11.08 0.08
C ALA A 62 -23.63 12.39 0.18
N PRO A 63 -24.59 12.62 -0.73
CA PRO A 63 -25.51 13.75 -0.60
C PRO A 63 -26.27 13.65 0.73
N LYS A 64 -26.64 14.79 1.31
CA LYS A 64 -27.45 14.82 2.53
C LYS A 64 -28.89 14.46 2.17
N ASP A 65 -29.53 13.63 2.98
CA ASP A 65 -30.93 13.23 2.78
C ASP A 65 -31.90 14.41 2.86
N PHE A 66 -31.65 15.34 3.78
CA PHE A 66 -32.51 16.50 4.00
C PHE A 66 -31.71 17.80 3.97
N VAL A 67 -32.16 18.74 3.13
CA VAL A 67 -31.68 20.12 3.10
C VAL A 67 -32.69 20.97 3.87
N ARG A 68 -32.25 21.54 5.00
CA ARG A 68 -33.14 22.26 5.94
C ARG A 68 -33.40 23.73 5.54
N ASN A 69 -32.58 24.28 4.66
CA ASN A 69 -32.55 25.70 4.32
C ASN A 69 -32.96 25.97 2.86
N VAL A 70 -34.01 25.29 2.38
CA VAL A 70 -34.54 25.50 1.03
C VAL A 70 -35.54 26.65 1.08
N SER A 71 -35.27 27.73 0.35
CA SER A 71 -36.22 28.82 0.13
C SER A 71 -37.35 28.39 -0.81
N GLY A 72 -38.52 29.01 -0.70
CA GLY A 72 -39.69 28.65 -1.52
C GLY A 72 -39.43 28.74 -3.03
N SER A 73 -40.14 27.95 -3.83
CA SER A 73 -39.88 27.81 -5.28
C SER A 73 -40.06 29.09 -6.10
N SER A 74 -40.85 30.04 -5.60
CA SER A 74 -41.07 31.35 -6.21
C SER A 74 -40.27 32.48 -5.55
N ALA A 75 -39.40 32.16 -4.58
CA ALA A 75 -38.53 33.14 -3.95
C ALA A 75 -37.45 33.62 -4.93
N GLY A 76 -37.10 34.91 -4.86
CA GLY A 76 -36.01 35.47 -5.68
C GLY A 76 -34.63 34.94 -5.28
N ALA A 77 -33.63 35.22 -6.10
CA ALA A 77 -32.25 34.83 -5.82
C ALA A 77 -31.69 35.58 -4.59
N GLY A 78 -31.26 34.82 -3.59
CA GLY A 78 -30.57 35.33 -2.41
C GLY A 78 -29.07 35.54 -2.66
N SER A 79 -28.42 36.35 -1.82
CA SER A 79 -26.97 36.62 -1.91
C SER A 79 -26.09 35.38 -1.72
N GLY A 80 -26.60 34.35 -1.04
CA GLY A 80 -25.90 33.08 -0.80
C GLY A 80 -26.05 32.04 -1.91
N ASP A 81 -27.02 32.20 -2.82
CA ASP A 81 -27.41 31.16 -3.77
C ASP A 81 -26.28 30.86 -4.77
N PHE A 82 -25.50 31.88 -5.14
CA PHE A 82 -24.32 31.71 -5.97
C PHE A 82 -23.30 30.76 -5.34
N HIS A 83 -23.07 30.86 -4.03
CA HIS A 83 -22.11 30.00 -3.35
C HIS A 83 -22.64 28.58 -3.16
N VAL A 84 -23.95 28.43 -2.92
CA VAL A 84 -24.62 27.11 -2.90
C VAL A 84 -24.44 26.41 -4.24
N TYR A 85 -24.75 27.10 -5.35
CA TYR A 85 -24.56 26.58 -6.69
C TYR A 85 -23.11 26.22 -6.99
N ARG A 86 -22.15 27.10 -6.66
CA ARG A 86 -20.72 26.85 -6.85
C ARG A 86 -20.27 25.59 -6.11
N ALA A 87 -20.72 25.39 -4.87
CA ALA A 87 -20.39 24.21 -4.09
C ALA A 87 -21.03 22.93 -4.67
N GLN A 88 -22.31 23.00 -5.05
CA GLN A 88 -23.04 21.89 -5.67
C GLN A 88 -22.41 21.49 -7.00
N ARG A 89 -22.10 22.45 -7.88
CA ARG A 89 -21.46 22.19 -9.18
C ARG A 89 -20.08 21.54 -9.02
N ARG A 90 -19.26 22.02 -8.07
CA ARG A 90 -17.96 21.39 -7.77
C ARG A 90 -18.12 19.95 -7.28
N ARG A 91 -19.09 19.70 -6.39
CA ARG A 91 -19.40 18.35 -5.91
C ARG A 91 -19.84 17.45 -7.06
N GLU A 92 -20.69 17.96 -7.94
CA GLU A 92 -21.22 17.18 -9.06
C GLU A 92 -20.16 16.87 -10.11
N TYR A 93 -19.28 17.83 -10.45
CA TYR A 93 -18.17 17.56 -11.36
C TYR A 93 -17.17 16.55 -10.78
N ALA A 94 -16.88 16.65 -9.48
CA ALA A 94 -16.05 15.66 -8.83
C ALA A 94 -16.73 14.27 -8.83
N ARG A 95 -18.06 14.22 -8.68
CA ARG A 95 -18.88 13.00 -8.82
C ARG A 95 -18.82 12.37 -10.19
N MET A 96 -19.05 13.15 -11.23
CA MET A 96 -19.00 12.63 -12.59
C MET A 96 -17.59 12.18 -12.95
N LYS A 97 -16.58 12.97 -12.60
CA LYS A 97 -15.18 12.58 -12.82
C LYS A 97 -14.82 11.27 -12.12
N ASN A 98 -15.20 11.09 -10.86
CA ASN A 98 -14.89 9.87 -10.10
C ASN A 98 -15.59 8.64 -10.72
N MET A 99 -16.84 8.79 -11.15
CA MET A 99 -17.58 7.74 -11.85
C MET A 99 -16.91 7.37 -13.18
N ASP A 100 -16.51 8.36 -13.99
CA ASP A 100 -15.84 8.13 -15.27
C ASP A 100 -14.45 7.47 -15.07
N ASP A 101 -13.69 7.91 -14.07
CA ASP A 101 -12.38 7.36 -13.72
C ASP A 101 -12.51 5.92 -13.20
N GLN A 102 -13.54 5.61 -12.40
CA GLN A 102 -13.84 4.26 -11.94
C GLN A 102 -14.24 3.35 -13.10
N GLU A 103 -15.14 3.79 -13.99
CA GLU A 103 -15.54 3.00 -15.16
C GLU A 103 -14.34 2.68 -16.06
N ARG A 104 -13.46 3.68 -16.28
CA ARG A 104 -12.23 3.49 -17.05
C ARG A 104 -11.33 2.43 -16.41
N LYS A 105 -11.06 2.54 -15.10
CA LYS A 105 -10.24 1.58 -14.36
C LYS A 105 -10.83 0.16 -14.39
N GLU A 106 -12.12 0.02 -14.14
CA GLU A 106 -12.81 -1.27 -14.18
C GLU A 106 -12.73 -1.91 -15.57
N ARG A 107 -12.88 -1.11 -16.63
CA ARG A 107 -12.74 -1.59 -18.01
C ARG A 107 -11.32 -2.08 -18.29
N GLU A 108 -10.31 -1.30 -17.93
CA GLU A 108 -8.90 -1.66 -18.11
C GLU A 108 -8.51 -2.92 -17.32
N ASP A 109 -8.97 -3.02 -16.05
CA ASP A 109 -8.73 -4.17 -15.19
C ASP A 109 -9.41 -5.43 -15.74
N ASN A 110 -10.65 -5.32 -16.22
CA ASN A 110 -11.37 -6.42 -16.84
C ASN A 110 -10.66 -6.91 -18.12
N GLU A 111 -10.27 -6.00 -19.01
CA GLU A 111 -9.52 -6.34 -20.21
C GLU A 111 -8.18 -7.01 -19.89
N TYR A 112 -7.47 -6.51 -18.88
CA TYR A 112 -6.21 -7.08 -18.44
C TYR A 112 -6.40 -8.49 -17.88
N SER A 113 -7.40 -8.69 -17.02
CA SER A 113 -7.69 -9.98 -16.41
C SER A 113 -8.09 -11.04 -17.46
N GLU A 114 -8.89 -10.66 -18.45
CA GLU A 114 -9.29 -11.51 -19.57
C GLU A 114 -8.08 -11.88 -20.44
N LYS A 115 -7.20 -10.91 -20.77
CA LYS A 115 -5.96 -11.18 -21.50
C LYS A 115 -5.06 -12.16 -20.74
N LEU A 116 -4.88 -11.95 -19.43
CA LEU A 116 -4.05 -12.81 -18.58
C LEU A 116 -4.62 -14.23 -18.49
N ARG A 117 -5.95 -14.35 -18.35
CA ARG A 117 -6.64 -15.63 -18.33
C ARG A 117 -6.45 -16.40 -19.63
N ARG A 118 -6.61 -15.76 -20.79
CA ARG A 118 -6.41 -16.39 -22.11
C ARG A 118 -4.98 -16.89 -22.28
N LEU A 119 -3.99 -16.07 -21.95
CA LEU A 119 -2.58 -16.46 -22.03
C LEU A 119 -2.28 -17.66 -21.12
N ARG A 120 -2.84 -17.67 -19.91
CA ARG A 120 -2.70 -18.79 -18.98
C ARG A 120 -3.33 -20.08 -19.51
N GLU A 121 -4.54 -20.01 -20.06
CA GLU A 121 -5.21 -21.16 -20.67
C GLU A 121 -4.41 -21.72 -21.86
N GLU A 122 -3.89 -20.85 -22.73
CA GLU A 122 -3.02 -21.26 -23.85
C GLU A 122 -1.74 -21.95 -23.38
N ASP A 123 -1.08 -21.41 -22.36
CA ASP A 123 0.15 -22.00 -21.80
C ASP A 123 -0.13 -23.32 -21.09
N GLU A 124 -1.25 -23.43 -20.37
CA GLU A 124 -1.72 -24.66 -19.74
C GLU A 124 -2.05 -25.73 -20.78
N GLU A 125 -2.73 -25.38 -21.88
CA GLU A 125 -3.00 -26.29 -22.99
C GLU A 125 -1.71 -26.80 -23.66
N ARG A 126 -0.78 -25.89 -23.98
CA ARG A 126 0.51 -26.24 -24.58
C ARG A 126 1.30 -27.17 -23.66
N THR A 127 1.29 -26.87 -22.36
CA THR A 127 1.96 -27.66 -21.34
C THR A 127 1.28 -29.02 -21.14
N ALA A 128 -0.05 -29.08 -21.11
CA ALA A 128 -0.83 -30.30 -20.97
C ALA A 128 -0.62 -31.24 -22.16
N LYS A 129 -0.66 -30.72 -23.40
CA LYS A 129 -0.36 -31.47 -24.63
C LYS A 129 1.05 -32.09 -24.58
N LYS A 130 2.06 -31.31 -24.15
CA LYS A 130 3.44 -31.81 -23.98
C LYS A 130 3.55 -32.84 -22.85
N ARG A 131 2.88 -32.61 -21.71
CA ARG A 131 2.84 -33.52 -20.55
C ARG A 131 2.20 -34.86 -20.91
N ALA A 132 1.08 -34.86 -21.63
CA ALA A 132 0.39 -36.06 -22.10
C ALA A 132 1.29 -36.90 -23.03
N LYS A 133 2.01 -36.26 -23.97
CA LYS A 133 3.00 -36.95 -24.83
C LYS A 133 4.11 -37.61 -24.01
N ARG A 134 4.66 -36.94 -22.99
CA ARG A 134 5.68 -37.50 -22.09
C ARG A 134 5.14 -38.66 -21.26
N GLN A 135 3.93 -38.54 -20.71
CA GLN A 135 3.30 -39.62 -19.95
C GLN A 135 3.04 -40.86 -20.80
N LYS A 136 2.56 -40.71 -22.04
CA LYS A 136 2.40 -41.83 -22.99
C LYS A 136 3.73 -42.53 -23.26
N ARG A 137 4.80 -41.77 -23.54
CA ARG A 137 6.16 -42.32 -23.73
C ARG A 137 6.65 -43.06 -22.48
N ASN A 138 6.47 -42.50 -21.29
CA ASN A 138 6.88 -43.14 -20.04
C ASN A 138 6.07 -44.42 -19.75
N LYS A 139 4.76 -44.43 -20.04
CA LYS A 139 3.92 -45.64 -19.92
C LYS A 139 4.41 -46.75 -20.84
N ASN A 140 4.67 -46.44 -22.11
CA ASN A 140 5.17 -47.41 -23.09
C ASN A 140 6.57 -47.94 -22.73
N LYS A 141 7.46 -47.10 -22.19
CA LYS A 141 8.77 -47.55 -21.70
C LYS A 141 8.62 -48.51 -20.51
N LYS A 142 7.77 -48.16 -19.54
CA LYS A 142 7.51 -49.02 -18.37
C LYS A 142 6.86 -50.36 -18.73
N SER A 143 5.99 -50.40 -19.74
CA SER A 143 5.42 -51.68 -20.22
C SER A 143 6.49 -52.53 -20.91
N ALA A 144 7.33 -51.94 -21.77
CA ALA A 144 8.42 -52.65 -22.42
C ALA A 144 9.46 -53.21 -21.43
N ASP A 145 9.77 -52.46 -20.37
CA ASP A 145 10.68 -52.90 -19.30
C ASP A 145 10.08 -54.03 -18.45
N LYS A 146 8.75 -54.01 -18.24
CA LYS A 146 8.05 -55.12 -17.57
C LYS A 146 8.03 -56.38 -18.43
N ASP A 147 7.76 -56.26 -19.72
CA ASP A 147 7.73 -57.40 -20.64
C ASP A 147 9.13 -58.01 -20.84
N SER A 148 10.20 -57.21 -20.82
CA SER A 148 11.57 -57.72 -20.86
C SER A 148 11.98 -58.42 -19.56
N SER A 149 11.51 -57.93 -18.39
CA SER A 149 11.75 -58.59 -17.10
C SER A 149 11.00 -59.92 -16.96
N LYS A 150 9.78 -60.03 -17.50
CA LYS A 150 8.96 -61.25 -17.47
C LYS A 150 9.47 -62.38 -18.37
N ASN A 151 10.16 -62.04 -19.46
CA ASN A 151 10.77 -63.04 -20.36
C ASN A 151 12.16 -63.49 -19.89
N LYS A 152 12.66 -62.95 -18.77
CA LYS A 152 13.96 -63.30 -18.17
C LYS A 152 13.83 -64.19 -16.92
N GLU A 153 12.61 -64.44 -16.46
CA GLU A 153 12.24 -65.55 -15.55
C GLU A 153 11.71 -66.72 -16.38
#